data_AF-A0A7C1T4L4-F1
#
_entry.id   AF-A0A7C1T4L4-F1
#
_cell.length_a   1.000
_cell.length_b   1.000
_cell.length_c   1.000
_cell.angle_alpha   90.00
_cell.angle_beta   90.00
_cell.angle_gamma   90.00
#
_symmetry.space_group_name_H-M   'P 1'
#
loop_
_entity.id
_entity.type
_entity.pdbx_description
1 polymer ?
#
loop_
_entity_poly.entity_id
_entity_poly.type
_entity_poly.pdbx_seq_one_letter_code
_entity_poly.pdbx_strand_id
1 'polypeptide(L)'
;MSIRPVKHESRATPTMEGAGVKLHRVFGFGDPSMTDPFLMMDDFRNDEPNDYLRGFPWHPHRGIETITYVLAGTVEHGDSLGNQGMLGAGDLQWMTAGSGILHQEMPKGDFAGRMHGFQLWANLPSSLKMTTPRYQDIKSADIPVVIDDDGTAVRVICGDFWGKNGPVDGIAADPVYLDISVPPGKRKTFPVDTYRSAFAYIFAGSGSFRDASKPFGVKVEKEYMGEELNIRDLSGNRTLVVFDTGDEITVQAGEQGIRFLLVTGKPIKLIGVGEKMTELDEFHPRRIADRILGMGDIVSLVEKAAENIDADKARAMAEKMAKGKFDLNDLAEQIKQMQAMGGMGGIMGMMPGMAGMKDKISAAGLDDKVFKRQLAIISSMTKAERSNPDVLKHSRKKRIAAGSGTDASDINKLLKMHRQMADMMKAMGGKKGGGMMKQMMGGLASKMGLGGMGGGMGMPDLSKMDPKQLEALAKQAEAAGIKPGGLPGLGAGGLPGLGGSKLPGLGGGGFPGLPGLPKKK
;
A
#
# COMPACT_ATOMS: atom_id res chain seq x y z
N MET A 1 -3.53 -0.51 41.39
CA MET A 1 -2.20 -0.03 40.98
C MET A 1 -1.37 -1.24 40.58
N SER A 2 -1.52 -1.60 39.30
CA SER A 2 -0.79 -2.63 38.59
C SER A 2 0.02 -1.95 37.48
N ILE A 3 1.34 -2.02 37.59
CA ILE A 3 2.25 -1.47 36.59
C ILE A 3 1.98 -2.16 35.25
N ARG A 4 1.81 -1.35 34.20
CA ARG A 4 1.57 -1.82 32.85
C ARG A 4 2.89 -2.33 32.24
N PRO A 5 3.07 -3.64 32.00
CA PRO A 5 4.33 -4.17 31.49
C PRO A 5 4.51 -3.83 30.00
N VAL A 6 5.76 -3.76 29.56
CA VAL A 6 6.09 -3.64 28.14
C VAL A 6 5.77 -4.96 27.44
N LYS A 7 4.87 -4.91 26.46
CA LYS A 7 4.44 -6.07 25.66
C LYS A 7 5.31 -6.24 24.42
N HIS A 8 5.69 -5.14 23.78
CA HIS A 8 6.48 -5.14 22.56
C HIS A 8 7.31 -3.86 22.45
N GLU A 9 8.49 -3.98 21.85
CA GLU A 9 9.38 -2.86 21.59
C GLU A 9 9.99 -3.01 20.19
N SER A 10 10.00 -1.93 19.42
CA SER A 10 10.53 -1.91 18.06
C SER A 10 11.11 -0.54 17.72
N ARG A 11 11.98 -0.51 16.70
CA ARG A 11 12.51 0.75 16.15
C ARG A 11 11.73 1.16 14.92
N ALA A 12 11.54 2.47 14.75
CA ALA A 12 10.93 3.01 13.54
C ALA A 12 11.80 2.73 12.31
N THR A 13 11.17 2.39 11.19
CA THR A 13 11.83 1.95 9.97
C THR A 13 11.90 3.09 8.93
N PRO A 14 13.07 3.35 8.32
CA PRO A 14 13.17 4.32 7.22
C PRO A 14 12.20 3.95 6.08
N THR A 15 11.40 4.91 5.66
CA THR A 15 10.35 4.73 4.65
C THR A 15 10.26 5.97 3.75
N MET A 16 9.74 5.81 2.54
CA MET A 16 9.51 6.90 1.60
C MET A 16 8.03 6.94 1.22
N GLU A 17 7.42 8.13 1.29
CA GLU A 17 5.99 8.34 1.05
C GLU A 17 5.74 9.62 0.23
N GLY A 18 4.49 9.82 -0.18
CA GLY A 18 4.08 11.03 -0.92
C GLY A 18 4.89 11.22 -2.20
N ALA A 19 5.34 12.45 -2.45
CA ALA A 19 6.20 12.75 -3.60
C ALA A 19 7.69 12.51 -3.29
N GLY A 20 8.03 11.39 -2.64
CA GLY A 20 9.41 11.01 -2.32
C GLY A 20 9.92 11.61 -1.01
N VAL A 21 9.03 11.92 -0.07
CA VAL A 21 9.37 12.38 1.27
C VAL A 21 9.98 11.21 2.04
N LYS A 22 11.16 11.42 2.64
CA LYS A 22 11.79 10.43 3.52
C LYS A 22 11.24 10.62 4.94
N LEU A 23 10.86 9.54 5.59
CA LEU A 23 10.35 9.55 6.96
C LEU A 23 10.71 8.23 7.68
N HIS A 24 10.34 8.12 8.94
CA HIS A 24 10.45 6.86 9.68
C HIS A 24 9.07 6.36 10.09
N ARG A 25 8.71 5.16 9.64
CA ARG A 25 7.47 4.50 10.00
C ARG A 25 7.60 3.84 11.37
N VAL A 26 6.80 4.29 12.33
CA VAL A 26 6.80 3.76 13.69
C VAL A 26 6.02 2.45 13.73
N PHE A 27 4.81 2.46 13.18
CA PHE A 27 4.01 1.28 12.88
C PHE A 27 3.05 1.59 11.73
N GLY A 28 2.62 0.57 11.02
CA GLY A 28 1.71 0.67 9.88
C GLY A 28 1.92 -0.48 8.89
N PHE A 29 1.01 -0.64 7.93
CA PHE A 29 1.12 -1.62 6.83
C PHE A 29 1.27 -3.09 7.30
N GLY A 30 0.65 -3.42 8.43
CA GLY A 30 0.66 -4.75 9.05
C GLY A 30 -0.55 -4.97 9.96
N ASP A 31 -0.51 -5.96 10.85
CA ASP A 31 -1.59 -6.19 11.83
C ASP A 31 -1.60 -5.10 12.92
N PRO A 32 -2.62 -4.21 12.96
CA PRO A 32 -2.72 -3.16 13.97
C PRO A 32 -3.29 -3.65 15.30
N SER A 33 -3.47 -4.95 15.52
CA SER A 33 -4.03 -5.51 16.76
C SER A 33 -3.35 -5.00 18.04
N MET A 34 -2.06 -4.68 17.99
CA MET A 34 -1.29 -4.15 19.11
C MET A 34 -1.50 -2.65 19.37
N THR A 35 -1.95 -1.90 18.36
CA THR A 35 -2.07 -0.43 18.41
C THR A 35 -3.50 0.06 18.18
N ASP A 36 -4.47 -0.82 17.91
CA ASP A 36 -5.89 -0.51 17.74
C ASP A 36 -6.40 0.42 18.87
N PRO A 37 -6.99 1.59 18.58
CA PRO A 37 -7.56 2.03 17.29
C PRO A 37 -6.60 2.70 16.31
N PHE A 38 -5.31 2.76 16.60
CA PHE A 38 -4.32 3.42 15.76
C PHE A 38 -3.79 2.50 14.65
N LEU A 39 -3.86 2.99 13.42
CA LEU A 39 -3.58 2.22 12.20
C LEU A 39 -2.16 2.43 11.68
N MET A 40 -1.65 3.65 11.84
CA MET A 40 -0.34 4.04 11.33
C MET A 40 0.21 5.20 12.17
N MET A 41 1.52 5.21 12.39
CA MET A 41 2.23 6.38 12.89
C MET A 41 3.55 6.56 12.13
N ASP A 42 3.78 7.76 11.63
CA ASP A 42 5.00 8.17 10.92
C ASP A 42 5.67 9.35 11.66
N ASP A 43 7.01 9.30 11.78
CA ASP A 43 7.91 10.37 12.23
C ASP A 43 8.55 11.02 10.99
N PHE A 44 8.05 12.20 10.59
CA PHE A 44 8.49 12.92 9.38
C PHE A 44 9.65 13.90 9.63
N ARG A 45 10.58 13.51 10.50
CA ARG A 45 11.76 14.31 10.87
C ARG A 45 12.90 14.26 9.86
N ASN A 46 13.33 15.44 9.41
CA ASN A 46 14.46 15.64 8.50
C ASN A 46 15.14 17.01 8.72
N ASP A 47 16.44 17.09 8.45
CA ASP A 47 17.22 18.33 8.48
C ASP A 47 17.57 18.85 7.07
N GLU A 48 17.32 18.03 6.04
CA GLU A 48 17.62 18.33 4.63
C GLU A 48 16.32 18.64 3.86
N PRO A 49 16.11 19.87 3.36
CA PRO A 49 14.88 20.26 2.68
C PRO A 49 14.50 19.37 1.48
N ASN A 50 15.48 18.89 0.73
CA ASN A 50 15.24 18.00 -0.41
C ASN A 50 14.54 16.69 -0.03
N ASP A 51 14.62 16.28 1.24
CA ASP A 51 14.02 15.04 1.73
C ASP A 51 12.55 15.20 2.14
N TYR A 52 11.99 16.42 2.17
CA TYR A 52 10.59 16.65 2.55
C TYR A 52 9.82 17.69 1.73
N LEU A 53 10.48 18.64 1.04
CA LEU A 53 9.83 19.79 0.39
C LEU A 53 8.81 19.40 -0.69
N ARG A 54 8.99 18.22 -1.30
CA ARG A 54 8.05 17.70 -2.31
C ARG A 54 6.70 17.31 -1.70
N GLY A 55 6.66 17.09 -0.38
CA GLY A 55 5.44 16.91 0.40
C GLY A 55 4.58 15.72 -0.01
N PHE A 56 3.33 15.81 0.42
CA PHE A 56 2.26 14.87 0.16
C PHE A 56 1.23 15.59 -0.71
N PRO A 57 1.35 15.50 -2.05
CA PRO A 57 0.41 16.14 -2.96
C PRO A 57 -1.01 15.57 -2.77
N TRP A 58 -1.99 16.15 -3.45
CA TRP A 58 -3.40 15.75 -3.40
C TRP A 58 -3.59 14.23 -3.38
N HIS A 59 -4.08 13.73 -2.25
CA HIS A 59 -4.33 12.32 -2.01
C HIS A 59 -5.62 12.12 -1.18
N PRO A 60 -6.31 10.98 -1.34
CA PRO A 60 -7.57 10.74 -0.64
C PRO A 60 -7.39 10.04 0.70
N HIS A 61 -8.29 10.31 1.65
CA HIS A 61 -8.53 9.51 2.85
C HIS A 61 -10.02 9.22 3.03
N ARG A 62 -10.35 8.09 3.68
CA ARG A 62 -11.74 7.71 4.03
C ARG A 62 -11.77 6.79 5.24
N GLY A 63 -12.75 6.99 6.12
CA GLY A 63 -13.06 6.07 7.23
C GLY A 63 -12.06 6.11 8.38
N ILE A 64 -11.21 7.13 8.43
CA ILE A 64 -10.18 7.37 9.44
C ILE A 64 -10.17 8.83 9.89
N GLU A 65 -9.36 9.08 10.91
CA GLU A 65 -8.89 10.40 11.29
C GLU A 65 -7.37 10.46 11.12
N THR A 66 -6.85 11.59 10.64
CA THR A 66 -5.42 11.84 10.52
C THR A 66 -5.03 13.00 11.43
N ILE A 67 -3.96 12.81 12.19
CA ILE A 67 -3.52 13.72 13.23
C ILE A 67 -2.10 14.12 12.91
N THR A 68 -1.89 15.40 12.58
CA THR A 68 -0.60 15.97 12.21
C THR A 68 -0.13 16.85 13.36
N TYR A 69 0.94 16.46 14.06
CA TYR A 69 1.53 17.23 15.16
C TYR A 69 2.92 17.73 14.77
N VAL A 70 3.11 19.04 14.70
CA VAL A 70 4.37 19.65 14.24
C VAL A 70 5.23 20.04 15.44
N LEU A 71 6.51 19.66 15.44
CA LEU A 71 7.50 20.03 16.46
C LEU A 71 8.52 21.06 15.98
N ALA A 72 8.86 21.05 14.69
CA ALA A 72 9.75 22.02 14.07
C ALA A 72 9.39 22.21 12.59
N GLY A 73 9.60 23.43 12.10
CA GLY A 73 9.22 23.82 10.75
C GLY A 73 7.73 24.17 10.62
N THR A 74 7.28 24.24 9.37
CA THR A 74 5.89 24.52 9.04
C THR A 74 5.34 23.54 8.01
N VAL A 75 4.04 23.29 8.05
CA VAL A 75 3.31 22.48 7.06
C VAL A 75 2.14 23.30 6.54
N GLU A 76 2.13 23.56 5.23
CA GLU A 76 0.95 24.09 4.55
C GLU A 76 0.02 22.93 4.22
N HIS A 77 -1.28 23.08 4.47
CA HIS A 77 -2.27 22.07 4.12
C HIS A 77 -3.43 22.70 3.35
N GLY A 78 -4.12 21.86 2.58
CA GLY A 78 -5.35 22.25 1.91
C GLY A 78 -6.17 21.06 1.44
N ASP A 79 -7.47 21.26 1.29
CA ASP A 79 -8.42 20.17 1.03
C ASP A 79 -9.48 20.46 -0.04
N SER A 80 -10.26 19.43 -0.38
CA SER A 80 -11.35 19.51 -1.37
C SER A 80 -12.60 20.25 -0.88
N LEU A 81 -12.72 20.55 0.41
CA LEU A 81 -13.79 21.36 0.98
C LEU A 81 -13.45 22.87 0.97
N GLY A 82 -12.22 23.22 0.61
CA GLY A 82 -11.72 24.58 0.54
C GLY A 82 -11.01 25.04 1.82
N ASN A 83 -10.81 24.17 2.81
CA ASN A 83 -9.99 24.53 3.97
C ASN A 83 -8.53 24.61 3.54
N GLN A 84 -7.82 25.61 4.06
CA GLN A 84 -6.40 25.82 3.86
C GLN A 84 -5.82 26.38 5.16
N GLY A 85 -4.59 26.00 5.48
CA GLY A 85 -3.94 26.49 6.68
C GLY A 85 -2.45 26.23 6.68
N MET A 86 -1.80 26.78 7.71
CA MET A 86 -0.38 26.58 7.97
C MET A 86 -0.22 26.19 9.44
N LEU A 87 0.40 25.03 9.67
CA LEU A 87 0.77 24.51 10.97
C LEU A 87 2.20 24.90 11.26
N GLY A 88 2.43 25.56 12.40
CA GLY A 88 3.77 25.86 12.92
C GLY A 88 4.22 24.92 14.03
N ALA A 89 5.39 25.19 14.61
CA ALA A 89 5.92 24.41 15.71
C ALA A 89 4.97 24.43 16.94
N GLY A 90 4.58 23.24 17.36
CA GLY A 90 3.64 22.98 18.45
C GLY A 90 2.16 22.99 18.04
N ASP A 91 1.84 23.35 16.78
CA ASP A 91 0.48 23.29 16.26
C ASP A 91 0.07 21.83 15.97
N LEU A 92 -1.23 21.60 16.03
CA LEU A 92 -1.87 20.32 15.75
C LEU A 92 -2.94 20.52 14.67
N GLN A 93 -3.01 19.58 13.74
CA GLN A 93 -4.19 19.38 12.91
C GLN A 93 -4.83 18.04 13.26
N TRP A 94 -6.15 18.06 13.41
CA TRP A 94 -6.98 16.88 13.49
C TRP A 94 -8.01 16.88 12.37
N MET A 95 -7.85 15.98 11.40
CA MET A 95 -8.75 15.82 10.27
C MET A 95 -9.55 14.53 10.44
N THR A 96 -10.87 14.64 10.53
CA THR A 96 -11.78 13.49 10.41
C THR A 96 -12.11 13.31 8.92
N ALA A 97 -11.61 12.26 8.27
CA ALA A 97 -11.84 12.03 6.84
C ALA A 97 -13.25 11.48 6.54
N GLY A 98 -13.85 10.71 7.47
CA GLY A 98 -15.23 10.24 7.37
C GLY A 98 -15.57 9.62 6.01
N SER A 99 -16.64 10.09 5.37
CA SER A 99 -17.12 9.62 4.07
C SER A 99 -16.10 9.75 2.92
N GLY A 100 -15.09 10.60 3.07
CA GLY A 100 -14.00 10.77 2.13
C GLY A 100 -13.59 12.22 1.98
N ILE A 101 -12.27 12.46 1.86
CA ILE A 101 -11.70 13.77 1.58
C ILE A 101 -10.46 13.65 0.71
N LEU A 102 -10.23 14.61 -0.19
CA LEU A 102 -8.92 14.80 -0.82
C LEU A 102 -8.22 15.96 -0.14
N HIS A 103 -6.94 15.79 0.16
CA HIS A 103 -6.13 16.83 0.77
C HIS A 103 -4.65 16.73 0.37
N GLN A 104 -3.91 17.78 0.67
CA GLN A 104 -2.45 17.86 0.49
C GLN A 104 -1.79 18.41 1.75
N GLU A 105 -0.57 17.96 2.01
CA GLU A 105 0.26 18.40 3.13
C GLU A 105 1.67 18.69 2.61
N MET A 106 2.08 19.96 2.67
CA MET A 106 3.28 20.50 2.02
C MET A 106 4.22 21.08 3.07
N PRO A 107 5.18 20.29 3.59
CA PRO A 107 6.14 20.77 4.57
C PRO A 107 7.10 21.80 3.96
N LYS A 108 7.42 22.85 4.71
CA LYS A 108 8.37 23.91 4.31
C LYS A 108 9.63 23.96 5.17
N GLY A 109 9.60 23.34 6.34
CA GLY A 109 10.70 23.40 7.31
C GLY A 109 10.79 24.74 8.03
N ASP A 110 11.82 24.88 8.87
CA ASP A 110 12.20 26.13 9.54
C ASP A 110 13.37 26.82 8.79
N PHE A 111 13.82 27.96 9.30
CA PHE A 111 14.96 28.70 8.72
C PHE A 111 16.28 27.92 8.73
N ALA A 112 16.41 26.90 9.58
CA ALA A 112 17.56 26.01 9.62
C ALA A 112 17.38 24.76 8.73
N GLY A 113 16.29 24.69 7.96
CA GLY A 113 15.98 23.55 7.09
C GLY A 113 15.35 22.36 7.83
N ARG A 114 15.05 22.49 9.13
CA ARG A 114 14.52 21.39 9.93
C ARG A 114 13.02 21.25 9.74
N MET A 115 12.58 20.02 9.57
CA MET A 115 11.19 19.61 9.65
C MET A 115 11.08 18.48 10.68
N HIS A 116 10.14 18.59 11.61
CA HIS A 116 9.90 17.52 12.59
C HIS A 116 8.44 17.54 12.96
N GLY A 117 7.81 16.38 12.92
CA GLY A 117 6.48 16.16 13.42
C GLY A 117 6.05 14.72 13.20
N PHE A 118 4.80 14.44 13.56
CA PHE A 118 4.24 13.10 13.53
C PHE A 118 2.90 13.09 12.80
N GLN A 119 2.70 12.05 12.00
CA GLN A 119 1.41 11.70 11.43
C GLN A 119 0.88 10.49 12.18
N LEU A 120 -0.30 10.57 12.79
CA LEU A 120 -0.98 9.44 13.42
C LEU A 120 -2.33 9.23 12.76
N TRP A 121 -2.62 8.01 12.33
CA TRP A 121 -3.92 7.63 11.80
C TRP A 121 -4.71 6.84 12.83
N ALA A 122 -5.90 7.35 13.17
CA ALA A 122 -6.84 6.68 14.05
C ALA A 122 -8.02 6.14 13.25
N ASN A 123 -8.46 4.94 13.60
CA ASN A 123 -9.58 4.29 12.96
C ASN A 123 -10.92 4.85 13.49
N LEU A 124 -11.88 5.11 12.60
CA LEU A 124 -13.24 5.44 13.02
C LEU A 124 -14.06 4.16 13.28
N PRO A 125 -14.88 4.11 14.35
CA PRO A 125 -15.91 3.09 14.54
C PRO A 125 -16.84 3.02 13.34
N SER A 126 -17.43 1.84 13.09
CA SER A 126 -18.29 1.58 11.92
C SER A 126 -19.35 2.65 11.70
N SER A 127 -20.05 3.05 12.77
CA SER A 127 -21.11 4.07 12.74
C SER A 127 -20.63 5.46 12.34
N LEU A 128 -19.33 5.75 12.47
CA LEU A 128 -18.74 7.07 12.18
C LEU A 128 -17.91 7.08 10.89
N LYS A 129 -17.65 5.93 10.27
CA LYS A 129 -16.83 5.83 9.04
C LYS A 129 -17.38 6.62 7.85
N MET A 130 -18.67 6.96 7.87
CA MET A 130 -19.34 7.72 6.81
C MET A 130 -19.81 9.11 7.26
N THR A 131 -19.31 9.60 8.40
CA THR A 131 -19.60 10.97 8.85
C THR A 131 -19.08 12.02 7.86
N THR A 132 -19.63 13.23 7.91
CA THR A 132 -19.12 14.36 7.11
C THR A 132 -17.68 14.67 7.51
N PRO A 133 -16.76 14.88 6.54
CA PRO A 133 -15.40 15.26 6.87
C PRO A 133 -15.34 16.59 7.62
N ARG A 134 -14.42 16.72 8.56
CA ARG A 134 -14.23 17.93 9.37
C ARG A 134 -12.77 18.16 9.75
N TYR A 135 -12.43 19.42 10.03
CA TYR A 135 -11.09 19.86 10.42
C TYR A 135 -11.09 20.58 11.76
N GLN A 136 -10.03 20.37 12.51
CA GLN A 136 -9.69 21.14 13.70
C GLN A 136 -8.21 21.50 13.62
N ASP A 137 -7.91 22.75 13.31
CA ASP A 137 -6.57 23.32 13.45
C ASP A 137 -6.46 23.95 14.83
N ILE A 138 -5.49 23.49 15.62
CA ILE A 138 -5.29 23.89 17.00
C ILE A 138 -3.91 24.52 17.12
N LYS A 139 -3.85 25.75 17.63
CA LYS A 139 -2.58 26.44 17.81
C LYS A 139 -1.88 25.96 19.07
N SER A 140 -0.54 25.98 19.02
CA SER A 140 0.32 25.60 20.15
C SER A 140 -0.05 26.31 21.46
N ALA A 141 -0.52 27.56 21.38
CA ALA A 141 -0.94 28.35 22.53
C ALA A 141 -2.21 27.83 23.22
N ASP A 142 -3.05 27.10 22.48
CA ASP A 142 -4.32 26.55 22.97
C ASP A 142 -4.14 25.16 23.59
N ILE A 143 -2.96 24.53 23.41
CA ILE A 143 -2.64 23.22 23.98
C ILE A 143 -2.10 23.44 25.41
N PRO A 144 -2.81 23.00 26.46
CA PRO A 144 -2.38 23.21 27.82
C PRO A 144 -1.13 22.39 28.14
N VAL A 145 -0.24 22.99 28.92
CA VAL A 145 0.97 22.35 29.44
C VAL A 145 0.87 22.26 30.96
N VAL A 146 0.99 21.05 31.49
CA VAL A 146 1.09 20.78 32.92
C VAL A 146 2.55 20.53 33.26
N ILE A 147 3.07 21.23 34.27
CA ILE A 147 4.43 21.02 34.79
C ILE A 147 4.30 20.56 36.23
N ASP A 148 4.92 19.42 36.53
CA ASP A 148 4.93 18.85 37.88
C ASP A 148 6.17 19.31 38.68
N ASP A 149 6.19 19.01 39.98
CA ASP A 149 7.21 19.42 40.94
C ASP A 149 8.64 18.99 40.59
N ASP A 150 8.79 17.84 39.93
CA ASP A 150 10.07 17.29 39.49
C ASP A 150 10.57 17.85 38.15
N GLY A 151 9.83 18.79 37.55
CA GLY A 151 10.11 19.39 36.24
C GLY A 151 9.57 18.59 35.06
N THR A 152 8.81 17.51 35.29
CA THR A 152 8.11 16.81 34.21
C THR A 152 7.09 17.73 33.56
N ALA A 153 7.19 17.90 32.25
CA ALA A 153 6.27 18.71 31.45
C ALA A 153 5.42 17.82 30.54
N VAL A 154 4.10 18.03 30.56
CA VAL A 154 3.12 17.29 29.76
C VAL A 154 2.27 18.27 28.96
N ARG A 155 2.35 18.21 27.62
CA ARG A 155 1.40 18.90 26.74
C ARG A 155 0.22 17.98 26.49
N VAL A 156 -0.99 18.42 26.83
CA VAL A 156 -2.21 17.60 26.69
C VAL A 156 -2.84 17.90 25.34
N ILE A 157 -2.49 17.10 24.33
CA ILE A 157 -2.95 17.29 22.94
C ILE A 157 -4.43 16.90 22.83
N CYS A 158 -4.80 15.74 23.39
CA CYS A 158 -6.17 15.23 23.41
C CYS A 158 -6.43 14.44 24.71
N GLY A 159 -7.68 14.48 25.19
CA GLY A 159 -8.13 13.80 26.41
C GLY A 159 -7.96 14.64 27.68
N ASP A 160 -8.29 14.05 28.82
CA ASP A 160 -8.04 14.64 30.14
C ASP A 160 -6.78 14.05 30.74
N PHE A 161 -5.91 14.91 31.26
CA PHE A 161 -4.72 14.49 31.99
C PHE A 161 -4.36 15.50 33.09
N TRP A 162 -4.20 15.00 34.32
CA TRP A 162 -3.91 15.82 35.51
C TRP A 162 -4.83 17.05 35.65
N GLY A 163 -6.13 16.89 35.35
CA GLY A 163 -7.14 17.94 35.46
C GLY A 163 -7.07 19.01 34.37
N LYS A 164 -6.30 18.80 33.30
CA LYS A 164 -6.34 19.61 32.08
C LYS A 164 -6.93 18.80 30.94
N ASN A 165 -7.87 19.43 30.23
CA ASN A 165 -8.46 18.88 29.02
C ASN A 165 -7.72 19.42 27.79
N GLY A 166 -7.38 18.52 26.87
CA GLY A 166 -6.89 18.90 25.55
C GLY A 166 -7.97 19.65 24.74
N PRO A 167 -7.57 20.51 23.80
CA PRO A 167 -8.49 21.36 23.04
C PRO A 167 -9.26 20.61 21.95
N VAL A 168 -8.87 19.38 21.61
CA VAL A 168 -9.53 18.57 20.57
C VAL A 168 -10.85 18.00 21.08
N ASP A 169 -11.94 18.16 20.33
CA ASP A 169 -13.26 17.66 20.72
C ASP A 169 -13.92 16.68 19.72
N GLY A 170 -14.93 15.95 20.23
CA GLY A 170 -15.80 15.08 19.44
C GLY A 170 -15.07 13.90 18.78
N ILE A 171 -13.93 13.48 19.31
CA ILE A 171 -13.08 12.45 18.70
C ILE A 171 -13.61 11.06 18.98
N ALA A 172 -13.59 10.19 17.97
CA ALA A 172 -13.99 8.81 18.14
C ALA A 172 -12.93 8.02 18.94
N ALA A 173 -13.37 7.05 19.74
CA ALA A 173 -12.51 6.22 20.60
C ALA A 173 -11.84 6.94 21.80
N ASP A 174 -12.24 8.18 22.09
CA ASP A 174 -11.83 8.99 23.25
C ASP A 174 -10.32 8.97 23.55
N PRO A 175 -9.42 9.20 22.60
CA PRO A 175 -8.00 8.98 22.81
C PRO A 175 -7.42 9.97 23.82
N VAL A 176 -6.38 9.52 24.54
CA VAL A 176 -5.49 10.41 25.29
C VAL A 176 -4.19 10.49 24.50
N TYR A 177 -3.79 11.70 24.11
CA TYR A 177 -2.56 11.95 23.34
C TYR A 177 -1.75 13.01 24.07
N LEU A 178 -0.59 12.64 24.58
CA LEU A 178 0.30 13.48 25.37
C LEU A 178 1.68 13.58 24.73
N ASP A 179 2.30 14.75 24.83
CA ASP A 179 3.73 14.97 24.58
C ASP A 179 4.40 15.25 25.93
N ILE A 180 5.23 14.30 26.36
CA ILE A 180 5.78 14.25 27.71
C ILE A 180 7.29 14.44 27.65
N SER A 181 7.81 15.34 28.48
CA SER A 181 9.23 15.50 28.75
C SER A 181 9.52 15.23 30.23
N VAL A 182 10.40 14.27 30.51
CA VAL A 182 10.86 13.95 31.87
C VAL A 182 12.33 14.35 32.00
N PRO A 183 12.70 15.15 33.01
CA PRO A 183 14.08 15.60 33.21
C PRO A 183 15.09 14.47 33.47
N PRO A 184 16.39 14.73 33.27
CA PRO A 184 17.47 13.79 33.54
C PRO A 184 17.37 13.04 34.87
N GLY A 185 17.50 11.71 34.81
CA GLY A 185 17.57 10.83 35.98
C GLY A 185 16.27 10.73 36.80
N LYS A 186 15.20 11.42 36.43
CA LYS A 186 13.92 11.37 37.14
C LYS A 186 13.15 10.10 36.81
N ARG A 187 12.44 9.59 37.82
CA ARG A 187 11.48 8.49 37.68
C ARG A 187 10.08 9.06 37.81
N LYS A 188 9.23 8.84 36.81
CA LYS A 188 7.85 9.36 36.81
C LYS A 188 6.85 8.27 36.47
N THR A 189 5.70 8.32 37.12
CA THR A 189 4.57 7.43 36.90
C THR A 189 3.40 8.24 36.38
N PHE A 190 2.78 7.76 35.31
CA PHE A 190 1.64 8.39 34.64
C PHE A 190 0.43 7.47 34.74
N PRO A 191 -0.73 7.97 35.18
CA PRO A 191 -1.96 7.20 35.20
C PRO A 191 -2.43 6.92 33.77
N VAL A 192 -2.91 5.71 33.54
CA VAL A 192 -3.47 5.28 32.25
C VAL A 192 -4.69 4.41 32.50
N ASP A 193 -5.69 4.48 31.62
CA ASP A 193 -6.83 3.57 31.68
C ASP A 193 -6.40 2.11 31.47
N THR A 194 -6.88 1.21 32.32
CA THR A 194 -6.52 -0.21 32.34
C THR A 194 -6.84 -0.95 31.03
N TYR A 195 -7.92 -0.57 30.34
CA TYR A 195 -8.48 -1.31 29.22
C TYR A 195 -8.24 -0.67 27.85
N ARG A 196 -7.74 0.57 27.82
CA ARG A 196 -7.34 1.25 26.58
C ARG A 196 -6.04 0.66 26.07
N SER A 197 -5.88 0.51 24.76
CA SER A 197 -4.57 0.24 24.17
C SER A 197 -3.65 1.43 24.45
N ALA A 198 -2.39 1.18 24.74
CA ALA A 198 -1.42 2.22 25.07
C ALA A 198 -0.05 1.94 24.43
N PHE A 199 0.56 2.97 23.86
CA PHE A 199 1.94 2.93 23.39
C PHE A 199 2.65 4.25 23.68
N ALA A 200 3.97 4.17 23.82
CA ALA A 200 4.87 5.31 23.89
C ALA A 200 5.81 5.33 22.68
N TYR A 201 6.05 6.50 22.11
CA TYR A 201 7.04 6.70 21.06
C TYR A 201 8.10 7.70 21.50
N ILE A 202 9.32 7.22 21.68
CA ILE A 202 10.45 8.01 22.16
C ILE A 202 11.11 8.70 20.97
N PHE A 203 11.20 10.04 21.02
CA PHE A 203 11.74 10.83 19.92
C PHE A 203 12.86 11.79 20.33
N ALA A 204 13.16 11.93 21.63
CA ALA A 204 14.36 12.58 22.13
C ALA A 204 14.81 11.97 23.47
N GLY A 205 16.12 11.97 23.71
CA GLY A 205 16.71 11.38 24.91
C GLY A 205 16.56 9.87 24.97
N SER A 206 16.55 9.32 26.18
CA SER A 206 16.41 7.87 26.41
C SER A 206 15.84 7.59 27.79
N GLY A 207 15.23 6.42 27.96
CA GLY A 207 14.71 5.97 29.25
C GLY A 207 14.28 4.51 29.24
N SER A 208 14.02 3.95 30.41
CA SER A 208 13.50 2.59 30.57
C SER A 208 12.05 2.63 31.04
N PHE A 209 11.19 1.88 30.35
CA PHE A 209 9.82 1.60 30.76
C PHE A 209 9.68 0.23 31.46
N ARG A 210 10.74 -0.58 31.44
CA ARG A 210 10.72 -1.98 31.93
C ARG A 210 11.02 -2.08 33.41
N ASP A 211 11.89 -1.21 33.94
CA ASP A 211 12.34 -1.22 35.34
C ASP A 211 11.40 -0.44 36.28
N ALA A 212 10.14 -0.31 35.86
CA ALA A 212 9.09 0.44 36.52
C ALA A 212 8.67 -0.15 37.87
N SER A 213 8.91 -1.43 38.14
CA SER A 213 8.67 -2.03 39.47
C SER A 213 9.90 -1.88 40.37
N LYS A 214 9.72 -1.65 41.68
CA LYS A 214 10.79 -1.95 42.64
C LYS A 214 11.23 -3.40 42.38
N PRO A 215 12.52 -3.69 42.15
CA PRO A 215 12.92 -5.00 41.69
C PRO A 215 12.60 -6.04 42.75
N PHE A 216 11.76 -7.02 42.41
CA PHE A 216 11.88 -8.37 42.92
C PHE A 216 12.50 -9.15 41.77
N GLY A 217 13.77 -9.54 41.96
CA GLY A 217 14.71 -9.76 40.86
C GLY A 217 14.41 -10.95 39.95
N VAL A 218 14.91 -10.83 38.73
CA VAL A 218 15.86 -11.81 38.16
C VAL A 218 16.93 -11.01 37.44
N LYS A 219 18.15 -10.95 38.01
CA LYS A 219 19.33 -10.56 37.22
C LYS A 219 19.52 -11.64 36.16
N VAL A 220 19.35 -11.31 34.89
CA VAL A 220 19.82 -12.20 33.82
C VAL A 220 21.29 -11.83 33.60
N GLU A 221 22.17 -12.38 34.42
CA GLU A 221 23.62 -12.22 34.26
C GLU A 221 24.04 -12.94 32.96
N LYS A 222 24.45 -12.17 31.95
CA LYS A 222 25.08 -12.70 30.74
C LYS A 222 26.54 -12.25 30.75
N GLU A 223 27.43 -13.14 31.17
CA GLU A 223 28.87 -12.98 30.98
C GLU A 223 29.22 -13.18 29.50
N TYR A 224 29.97 -12.24 28.93
CA TYR A 224 30.68 -12.44 27.66
C TYR A 224 32.15 -12.09 27.89
N MET A 225 33.02 -13.07 27.70
CA MET A 225 34.49 -12.93 27.85
C MET A 225 34.98 -12.40 29.21
N GLY A 226 34.26 -12.70 30.30
CA GLY A 226 34.70 -12.35 31.67
C GLY A 226 34.48 -10.90 32.08
N GLU A 227 33.76 -10.11 31.28
CA GLU A 227 33.23 -8.81 31.71
C GLU A 227 31.72 -8.90 31.96
N GLU A 228 31.28 -8.36 33.11
CA GLU A 228 29.86 -8.19 33.45
C GLU A 228 29.22 -7.18 32.49
N LEU A 229 28.44 -7.67 31.51
CA LEU A 229 27.60 -6.82 30.66
C LEU A 229 26.32 -6.45 31.41
N ASN A 230 26.36 -5.35 32.17
CA ASN A 230 25.17 -4.66 32.64
C ASN A 230 24.49 -3.92 31.47
N ILE A 231 23.78 -4.64 30.61
CA ILE A 231 22.97 -3.99 29.55
C ILE A 231 21.75 -3.36 30.22
N ARG A 232 21.87 -2.09 30.62
CA ARG A 232 20.71 -1.22 30.85
C ARG A 232 20.06 -0.96 29.49
N ASP A 233 19.02 -1.71 29.16
CA ASP A 233 18.26 -1.58 27.92
C ASP A 233 17.46 -0.26 27.96
N LEU A 234 18.16 0.86 27.74
CA LEU A 234 17.54 2.16 27.60
C LEU A 234 16.95 2.25 26.19
N SER A 235 15.62 2.28 26.12
CA SER A 235 14.90 2.63 24.91
C SER A 235 15.28 4.07 24.52
N GLY A 236 15.96 4.22 23.38
CA GLY A 236 16.46 5.49 22.87
C GLY A 236 15.52 6.16 21.85
N ASN A 237 16.04 7.19 21.18
CA ASN A 237 15.34 7.87 20.10
C ASN A 237 14.85 6.89 18.98
N ARG A 238 13.66 7.16 18.45
CA ARG A 238 12.93 6.38 17.43
C ARG A 238 12.51 4.99 17.86
N THR A 239 12.19 4.82 19.14
CA THR A 239 11.71 3.56 19.70
C THR A 239 10.22 3.63 20.02
N LEU A 240 9.47 2.64 19.52
CA LEU A 240 8.09 2.35 19.90
C LEU A 240 8.10 1.37 21.08
N VAL A 241 7.33 1.67 22.11
CA VAL A 241 7.08 0.81 23.27
C VAL A 241 5.57 0.59 23.38
N VAL A 242 5.11 -0.64 23.18
CA VAL A 242 3.69 -1.01 23.33
C VAL A 242 3.50 -1.68 24.69
N PHE A 243 2.46 -1.28 25.41
CA PHE A 243 2.18 -1.76 26.76
C PHE A 243 1.05 -2.79 26.79
N ASP A 244 1.06 -3.69 27.78
CA ASP A 244 -0.04 -4.66 27.99
C ASP A 244 -1.20 -4.02 28.77
N THR A 245 -1.75 -4.63 29.82
CA THR A 245 -2.84 -4.09 30.65
C THR A 245 -2.30 -3.63 32.00
N GLY A 246 -2.88 -2.56 32.54
CA GLY A 246 -2.40 -1.91 33.76
C GLY A 246 -2.86 -0.46 33.86
N ASP A 247 -2.95 0.07 35.07
CA ASP A 247 -3.49 1.40 35.37
C ASP A 247 -2.42 2.50 35.43
N GLU A 248 -1.14 2.15 35.31
CA GLU A 248 -0.03 3.09 35.38
C GLU A 248 1.14 2.68 34.45
N ILE A 249 1.76 3.67 33.82
CA ILE A 249 3.03 3.53 33.09
C ILE A 249 4.09 4.29 33.87
N THR A 250 5.22 3.65 34.16
CA THR A 250 6.36 4.33 34.79
C THR A 250 7.55 4.36 33.85
N VAL A 251 8.24 5.49 33.83
CA VAL A 251 9.46 5.70 33.08
C VAL A 251 10.59 6.12 34.01
N GLN A 252 11.77 5.55 33.79
CA GLN A 252 13.03 6.03 34.34
C GLN A 252 13.79 6.78 33.23
N ALA A 253 13.93 8.09 33.36
CA ALA A 253 14.67 8.90 32.41
C ALA A 253 16.18 8.65 32.52
N GLY A 254 16.86 8.66 31.37
CA GLY A 254 18.31 8.61 31.26
C GLY A 254 18.99 9.94 31.60
N GLU A 255 20.30 10.02 31.33
CA GLU A 255 21.15 11.17 31.71
C GLU A 255 20.81 12.47 30.97
N GLN A 256 20.22 12.38 29.77
CA GLN A 256 19.81 13.54 28.98
C GLN A 256 18.31 13.84 29.12
N GLY A 257 17.62 13.12 30.03
CA GLY A 257 16.16 13.11 30.08
C GLY A 257 15.55 12.28 28.96
N ILE A 258 14.23 12.32 28.87
CA ILE A 258 13.46 11.65 27.80
C ILE A 258 12.31 12.54 27.36
N ARG A 259 12.02 12.55 26.06
CA ARG A 259 10.79 13.10 25.50
C ARG A 259 10.12 12.07 24.59
N PHE A 260 8.85 11.82 24.84
CA PHE A 260 8.09 10.80 24.15
C PHE A 260 6.62 11.20 24.02
N LEU A 261 5.97 10.64 23.01
CA LEU A 261 4.52 10.70 22.88
C LEU A 261 3.93 9.53 23.66
N LEU A 262 2.92 9.78 24.49
CA LEU A 262 2.10 8.73 25.11
C LEU A 262 0.70 8.79 24.51
N VAL A 263 0.28 7.71 23.88
CA VAL A 263 -0.99 7.63 23.17
C VAL A 263 -1.80 6.46 23.68
N THR A 264 -3.07 6.71 24.00
CA THR A 264 -4.01 5.69 24.45
C THR A 264 -5.33 5.83 23.70
N GLY A 265 -6.03 4.73 23.48
CA GLY A 265 -7.31 4.75 22.77
C GLY A 265 -8.17 3.53 23.09
N LYS A 266 -9.50 3.68 22.97
CA LYS A 266 -10.41 2.54 23.10
C LYS A 266 -10.25 1.63 21.88
N PRO A 267 -9.86 0.35 22.05
CA PRO A 267 -9.78 -0.57 20.93
C PRO A 267 -11.17 -0.80 20.33
N ILE A 268 -11.25 -0.94 19.01
CA ILE A 268 -12.48 -1.30 18.32
C ILE A 268 -12.52 -2.82 18.24
N LYS A 269 -13.39 -3.46 19.02
CA LYS A 269 -13.46 -4.94 19.10
C LYS A 269 -14.54 -5.56 18.22
N LEU A 270 -15.61 -4.83 17.93
CA LEU A 270 -16.77 -5.33 17.19
C LEU A 270 -17.15 -4.35 16.07
N ILE A 271 -17.65 -4.89 14.98
CA ILE A 271 -18.23 -4.14 13.86
C ILE A 271 -19.70 -4.49 13.73
N GLY A 272 -20.56 -3.48 13.62
CA GLY A 272 -21.96 -3.69 13.24
C GLY A 272 -22.05 -4.12 11.78
N VAL A 273 -22.66 -5.28 11.52
CA VAL A 273 -22.98 -5.80 10.18
C VAL A 273 -24.46 -5.66 9.83
N GLY A 274 -25.25 -5.12 10.75
CA GLY A 274 -26.67 -4.85 10.56
C GLY A 274 -27.22 -3.88 11.62
N GLU A 275 -28.53 -3.81 11.73
CA GLU A 275 -29.25 -2.83 12.57
C GLU A 275 -29.62 -3.41 13.94
N LYS A 276 -29.53 -4.73 14.13
CA LYS A 276 -29.88 -5.40 15.39
C LYS A 276 -28.65 -5.55 16.30
N MET A 277 -28.88 -5.56 17.62
CA MET A 277 -27.82 -5.78 18.62
C MET A 277 -27.07 -7.12 18.47
N THR A 278 -27.68 -8.11 17.80
CA THR A 278 -27.08 -9.41 17.49
C THR A 278 -26.28 -9.42 16.19
N GLU A 279 -26.35 -8.36 15.40
CA GLU A 279 -25.65 -8.21 14.12
C GLU A 279 -24.32 -7.48 14.34
N LEU A 280 -23.54 -8.01 15.29
CA LEU A 280 -22.17 -7.61 15.59
C LEU A 280 -21.23 -8.74 15.15
N ASP A 281 -20.22 -8.39 14.37
CA ASP A 281 -19.15 -9.29 13.94
C ASP A 281 -17.82 -8.86 14.59
N GLU A 282 -16.84 -9.76 14.62
CA GLU A 282 -15.52 -9.46 15.18
C GLU A 282 -14.81 -8.40 14.32
N PHE A 283 -14.32 -7.33 14.96
CA PHE A 283 -13.53 -6.34 14.26
C PHE A 283 -12.12 -6.90 14.05
N HIS A 284 -11.73 -7.07 12.79
CA HIS A 284 -10.36 -7.46 12.41
C HIS A 284 -9.58 -6.22 11.94
N PRO A 285 -8.70 -5.63 12.78
CA PRO A 285 -8.03 -4.37 12.46
C PRO A 285 -7.20 -4.44 11.18
N ARG A 286 -6.57 -5.59 10.92
CA ARG A 286 -5.75 -5.83 9.73
C ARG A 286 -6.50 -5.62 8.41
N ARG A 287 -7.73 -6.14 8.29
CA ARG A 287 -8.55 -6.00 7.07
C ARG A 287 -8.87 -4.55 6.74
N ILE A 288 -9.08 -3.73 7.78
CA ILE A 288 -9.42 -2.32 7.62
C ILE A 288 -8.17 -1.50 7.26
N ALA A 289 -7.05 -1.76 7.93
CA ALA A 289 -5.79 -1.13 7.60
C ALA A 289 -5.36 -1.39 6.15
N ASP A 290 -5.44 -2.63 5.67
CA ASP A 290 -5.05 -2.99 4.29
C ASP A 290 -5.91 -2.27 3.22
N ARG A 291 -7.21 -2.07 3.49
CA ARG A 291 -8.13 -1.30 2.62
C ARG A 291 -7.79 0.19 2.58
N ILE A 292 -7.46 0.77 3.74
CA ILE A 292 -7.17 2.20 3.88
C ILE A 292 -5.79 2.55 3.32
N LEU A 293 -4.79 1.72 3.60
CA LEU A 293 -3.39 1.93 3.21
C LEU A 293 -3.09 1.58 1.74
N GLY A 294 -4.12 1.35 0.92
CA GLY A 294 -3.97 1.19 -0.52
C GLY A 294 -3.28 -0.11 -0.97
N MET A 295 -3.04 -1.07 -0.07
CA MET A 295 -2.48 -2.39 -0.44
C MET A 295 -3.48 -3.26 -1.22
N GLY A 296 -4.73 -2.81 -1.32
CA GLY A 296 -5.82 -3.63 -1.83
C GLY A 296 -6.12 -4.72 -0.82
N ASP A 297 -7.40 -4.96 -0.59
CA ASP A 297 -7.79 -6.10 0.23
C ASP A 297 -7.51 -7.35 -0.60
N ILE A 298 -6.29 -7.90 -0.56
CA ILE A 298 -5.96 -9.13 -1.29
C ILE A 298 -6.90 -10.23 -0.81
N VAL A 299 -7.31 -10.21 0.46
CA VAL A 299 -8.23 -11.20 1.01
C VAL A 299 -9.65 -10.97 0.47
N SER A 300 -10.20 -9.76 0.41
CA SER A 300 -11.51 -9.54 -0.22
C SER A 300 -11.51 -9.47 -1.74
N LEU A 301 -10.35 -9.26 -2.38
CA LEU A 301 -10.15 -9.51 -3.80
C LEU A 301 -10.08 -11.02 -4.05
N VAL A 302 -9.46 -11.79 -3.15
CA VAL A 302 -9.47 -13.25 -3.15
C VAL A 302 -10.84 -13.78 -2.72
N GLU A 303 -11.62 -13.12 -1.87
CA GLU A 303 -12.99 -13.52 -1.51
C GLU A 303 -13.96 -13.12 -2.61
N LYS A 304 -13.86 -11.92 -3.20
CA LYS A 304 -14.64 -11.54 -4.41
C LYS A 304 -14.22 -12.33 -5.66
N ALA A 305 -12.94 -12.70 -5.77
CA ALA A 305 -12.45 -13.59 -6.83
C ALA A 305 -12.77 -15.06 -6.51
N ALA A 306 -12.83 -15.48 -5.25
CA ALA A 306 -13.29 -16.81 -4.83
C ALA A 306 -14.81 -16.93 -4.94
N GLU A 307 -15.56 -15.84 -4.78
CA GLU A 307 -16.99 -15.77 -5.07
C GLU A 307 -17.26 -15.93 -6.57
N ASN A 308 -16.29 -15.63 -7.45
CA ASN A 308 -16.45 -15.70 -8.91
C ASN A 308 -15.58 -16.73 -9.64
N ILE A 309 -14.64 -17.39 -8.96
CA ILE A 309 -13.80 -18.44 -9.51
C ILE A 309 -13.75 -19.59 -8.50
N ASP A 310 -14.79 -20.40 -8.60
CA ASP A 310 -14.84 -21.72 -7.99
C ASP A 310 -13.80 -22.59 -8.72
N ALA A 311 -12.73 -22.98 -8.02
CA ALA A 311 -11.65 -23.79 -8.58
C ALA A 311 -12.19 -25.10 -9.20
N ASP A 312 -13.33 -25.60 -8.70
CA ASP A 312 -14.02 -26.74 -9.28
C ASP A 312 -14.71 -26.42 -10.61
N LYS A 313 -15.27 -25.21 -10.79
CA LYS A 313 -15.83 -24.78 -12.08
C LYS A 313 -14.75 -24.53 -13.12
N ALA A 314 -13.62 -23.94 -12.73
CA ALA A 314 -12.46 -23.76 -13.61
C ALA A 314 -11.89 -25.11 -14.06
N ARG A 315 -11.79 -26.09 -13.14
CA ARG A 315 -11.37 -27.47 -13.44
C ARG A 315 -12.37 -28.21 -14.30
N ALA A 316 -13.67 -28.10 -14.02
CA ALA A 316 -14.73 -28.71 -14.83
C ALA A 316 -14.79 -28.12 -16.25
N MET A 317 -14.58 -26.81 -16.38
CA MET A 317 -14.46 -26.13 -17.68
C MET A 317 -13.21 -26.60 -18.43
N ALA A 318 -12.05 -26.68 -17.78
CA ALA A 318 -10.82 -27.20 -18.38
C ALA A 318 -10.95 -28.68 -18.82
N GLU A 319 -11.63 -29.52 -18.03
CA GLU A 319 -11.93 -30.91 -18.40
C GLU A 319 -12.89 -31.01 -19.58
N LYS A 320 -13.94 -30.18 -19.63
CA LYS A 320 -14.87 -30.11 -20.78
C LYS A 320 -14.16 -29.62 -22.05
N MET A 321 -13.28 -28.62 -21.91
CA MET A 321 -12.42 -28.12 -22.98
C MET A 321 -11.47 -29.22 -23.50
N ALA A 322 -10.86 -30.01 -22.61
CA ALA A 322 -10.02 -31.15 -22.98
C ALA A 322 -10.81 -32.26 -23.68
N LYS A 323 -12.10 -32.45 -23.33
CA LYS A 323 -13.01 -33.44 -23.93
C LYS A 323 -13.66 -32.94 -25.24
N GLY A 324 -13.38 -31.71 -25.68
CA GLY A 324 -13.85 -31.16 -26.97
C GLY A 324 -15.37 -30.99 -27.08
N LYS A 325 -16.08 -30.93 -25.95
CA LYS A 325 -17.54 -30.74 -25.90
C LYS A 325 -17.83 -29.30 -25.50
N PHE A 326 -18.22 -28.47 -26.49
CA PHE A 326 -18.63 -27.08 -26.29
C PHE A 326 -20.08 -26.93 -26.76
N ASP A 327 -21.01 -26.82 -25.82
CA ASP A 327 -22.45 -26.74 -26.10
C ASP A 327 -23.03 -25.34 -25.82
N LEU A 328 -24.35 -25.16 -25.97
CA LEU A 328 -24.98 -23.84 -25.76
C LEU A 328 -25.08 -23.43 -24.29
N ASN A 329 -24.94 -24.36 -23.34
CA ASN A 329 -24.83 -24.02 -21.93
C ASN A 329 -23.47 -23.39 -21.64
N ASP A 330 -22.40 -23.96 -22.21
CA ASP A 330 -21.05 -23.42 -22.06
C ASP A 330 -20.95 -22.01 -22.69
N LEU A 331 -21.59 -21.80 -23.84
CA LEU A 331 -21.70 -20.47 -24.45
C LEU A 331 -22.47 -19.47 -23.57
N ALA A 332 -23.56 -19.89 -22.92
CA ALA A 332 -24.31 -19.03 -22.02
C ALA A 332 -23.52 -18.66 -20.77
N GLU A 333 -22.74 -19.59 -20.22
CA GLU A 333 -21.84 -19.32 -19.09
C GLU A 333 -20.76 -18.31 -19.47
N GLN A 334 -20.14 -18.45 -20.64
CA GLN A 334 -19.15 -17.48 -21.12
C GLN A 334 -19.76 -16.09 -21.33
N ILE A 335 -20.97 -16.00 -21.91
CA ILE A 335 -21.65 -14.71 -22.08
C ILE A 335 -21.97 -14.06 -20.72
N LYS A 336 -22.39 -14.84 -19.71
CA LYS A 336 -22.63 -14.34 -18.35
C LYS A 336 -21.35 -13.86 -17.67
N GLN A 337 -20.25 -14.60 -17.82
CA GLN A 337 -18.94 -14.19 -17.29
C GLN A 337 -18.45 -12.90 -17.94
N MET A 338 -18.61 -12.76 -19.26
CA MET A 338 -18.28 -11.51 -19.96
C MET A 338 -19.15 -10.34 -19.51
N GLN A 339 -20.45 -10.56 -19.24
CA GLN A 339 -21.31 -9.52 -18.65
C GLN A 339 -20.87 -9.12 -17.24
N ALA A 340 -20.45 -10.06 -16.40
CA ALA A 340 -19.96 -9.78 -15.06
C ALA A 340 -18.66 -8.95 -15.07
N MET A 341 -17.83 -9.11 -16.11
CA MET A 341 -16.60 -8.31 -16.33
C MET A 341 -16.84 -6.96 -17.02
N GLY A 342 -18.09 -6.51 -17.14
CA GLY A 342 -18.43 -5.21 -17.75
C GLY A 342 -18.61 -5.24 -19.27
N GLY A 343 -18.92 -6.41 -19.85
CA GLY A 343 -19.18 -6.58 -21.27
C GLY A 343 -17.95 -6.33 -22.16
N MET A 344 -18.18 -6.06 -23.44
CA MET A 344 -17.09 -5.77 -24.39
C MET A 344 -16.37 -4.45 -24.03
N GLY A 345 -17.06 -3.50 -23.39
CA GLY A 345 -16.50 -2.25 -22.91
C GLY A 345 -15.52 -2.41 -21.74
N GLY A 346 -15.77 -3.37 -20.83
CA GLY A 346 -14.88 -3.68 -19.71
C GLY A 346 -13.57 -4.32 -20.15
N ILE A 347 -13.64 -5.31 -21.06
CA ILE A 347 -12.45 -6.00 -21.60
C ILE A 347 -11.59 -5.04 -22.43
N MET A 348 -12.21 -4.14 -23.20
CA MET A 348 -11.49 -3.16 -24.02
C MET A 348 -10.87 -2.02 -23.20
N GLY A 349 -11.48 -1.69 -22.06
CA GLY A 349 -10.92 -0.74 -21.07
C GLY A 349 -9.70 -1.26 -20.33
N MET A 350 -9.44 -2.57 -20.37
CA MET A 350 -8.25 -3.21 -19.79
C MET A 350 -7.08 -3.37 -20.78
N MET A 351 -7.26 -3.07 -22.08
CA MET A 351 -6.15 -3.11 -23.06
C MET A 351 -5.35 -1.79 -23.06
N PRO A 352 -4.02 -1.83 -22.84
CA PRO A 352 -3.17 -0.64 -22.90
C PRO A 352 -3.25 0.02 -24.28
N GLY A 353 -3.53 1.33 -24.33
CA GLY A 353 -3.50 2.12 -25.58
C GLY A 353 -4.82 2.28 -26.34
N MET A 354 -5.95 1.73 -25.88
CA MET A 354 -7.28 1.88 -26.54
C MET A 354 -8.28 2.80 -25.82
N ALA A 355 -7.88 3.47 -24.72
CA ALA A 355 -8.76 4.31 -23.92
C ALA A 355 -9.44 5.46 -24.70
N GLY A 356 -8.79 6.00 -25.75
CA GLY A 356 -9.32 7.10 -26.58
C GLY A 356 -10.34 6.71 -27.66
N MET A 357 -10.69 5.42 -27.77
CA MET A 357 -11.62 4.90 -28.78
C MET A 357 -13.01 4.55 -28.22
N LYS A 358 -13.22 4.77 -26.91
CA LYS A 358 -14.45 4.44 -26.19
C LYS A 358 -15.70 5.08 -26.80
N ASP A 359 -15.60 6.33 -27.24
CA ASP A 359 -16.73 7.09 -27.77
C ASP A 359 -17.09 6.69 -29.20
N LYS A 360 -16.09 6.32 -30.02
CA LYS A 360 -16.30 5.87 -31.42
C LYS A 360 -16.89 4.45 -31.50
N ILE A 361 -16.63 3.61 -30.51
CA ILE A 361 -17.14 2.23 -30.46
C ILE A 361 -18.54 2.19 -29.85
N SER A 362 -18.83 3.06 -28.87
CA SER A 362 -20.18 3.28 -28.37
C SER A 362 -21.12 3.76 -29.48
N ALA A 363 -20.62 4.59 -30.41
CA ALA A 363 -21.33 5.03 -31.61
C ALA A 363 -21.52 3.93 -32.68
N ALA A 364 -20.78 2.82 -32.62
CA ALA A 364 -20.90 1.69 -33.55
C ALA A 364 -22.01 0.69 -33.17
N GLY A 365 -22.77 0.96 -32.09
CA GLY A 365 -24.00 0.21 -31.77
C GLY A 365 -23.79 -1.22 -31.25
N LEU A 366 -22.63 -1.54 -30.69
CA LEU A 366 -22.41 -2.83 -30.01
C LEU A 366 -23.03 -2.77 -28.60
N ASP A 367 -24.35 -2.91 -28.56
CA ASP A 367 -25.20 -2.77 -27.39
C ASP A 367 -25.15 -4.04 -26.51
N ASP A 368 -24.95 -3.89 -25.19
CA ASP A 368 -25.04 -4.97 -24.18
C ASP A 368 -26.39 -5.71 -24.23
N LYS A 369 -27.42 -5.08 -24.81
CA LYS A 369 -28.71 -5.72 -25.11
C LYS A 369 -28.58 -6.94 -26.03
N VAL A 370 -27.55 -7.00 -26.89
CA VAL A 370 -27.30 -8.16 -27.75
C VAL A 370 -27.01 -9.39 -26.88
N PHE A 371 -26.14 -9.28 -25.87
CA PHE A 371 -25.82 -10.39 -24.98
C PHE A 371 -27.02 -10.84 -24.14
N LYS A 372 -27.82 -9.89 -23.64
CA LYS A 372 -29.09 -10.21 -22.94
C LYS A 372 -30.06 -10.96 -23.85
N ARG A 373 -30.16 -10.56 -25.12
CA ARG A 373 -30.99 -11.25 -26.13
C ARG A 373 -30.50 -12.66 -26.43
N GLN A 374 -29.18 -12.86 -26.54
CA GLN A 374 -28.61 -14.20 -26.72
C GLN A 374 -28.90 -15.11 -25.51
N LEU A 375 -28.80 -14.60 -24.28
CA LEU A 375 -29.14 -15.35 -23.07
C LEU A 375 -30.63 -15.71 -23.01
N ALA A 376 -31.52 -14.81 -23.44
CA ALA A 376 -32.96 -15.08 -23.51
C ALA A 376 -33.29 -16.20 -24.52
N ILE A 377 -32.62 -16.21 -25.69
CA ILE A 377 -32.75 -17.28 -26.69
C ILE A 377 -32.31 -18.63 -26.10
N ILE A 378 -31.14 -18.70 -25.46
CA ILE A 378 -30.64 -19.96 -24.87
C ILE A 378 -31.55 -20.43 -23.73
N SER A 379 -32.04 -19.50 -22.91
CA SER A 379 -32.95 -19.79 -21.80
C SER A 379 -34.29 -20.38 -22.27
N SER A 380 -34.71 -20.06 -23.50
CA SER A 380 -35.95 -20.58 -24.13
C SER A 380 -35.80 -21.98 -24.74
N MET A 381 -34.61 -22.56 -24.72
CA MET A 381 -34.32 -23.92 -25.17
C MET A 381 -34.48 -24.95 -24.05
N THR A 382 -34.83 -26.17 -24.43
CA THR A 382 -34.81 -27.35 -23.54
C THR A 382 -33.37 -27.84 -23.31
N LYS A 383 -33.15 -28.63 -22.24
CA LYS A 383 -31.82 -29.19 -21.94
C LYS A 383 -31.22 -29.97 -23.13
N ALA A 384 -32.03 -30.79 -23.80
CA ALA A 384 -31.61 -31.56 -24.97
C ALA A 384 -31.20 -30.70 -26.17
N GLU A 385 -31.90 -29.58 -26.38
CA GLU A 385 -31.59 -28.62 -27.46
C GLU A 385 -30.31 -27.82 -27.17
N ARG A 386 -30.01 -27.55 -25.89
CA ARG A 386 -28.77 -26.85 -25.51
C ARG A 386 -27.53 -27.74 -25.63
N SER A 387 -27.67 -29.01 -25.26
CA SER A 387 -26.59 -30.01 -25.37
C SER A 387 -26.32 -30.45 -26.81
N ASN A 388 -27.33 -30.37 -27.69
CA ASN A 388 -27.20 -30.74 -29.09
C ASN A 388 -27.92 -29.73 -30.01
N PRO A 389 -27.22 -28.68 -30.47
CA PRO A 389 -27.81 -27.62 -31.30
C PRO A 389 -28.30 -28.10 -32.68
N ASP A 390 -27.84 -29.25 -33.17
CA ASP A 390 -28.20 -29.78 -34.50
C ASP A 390 -29.68 -30.21 -34.60
N VAL A 391 -30.33 -30.43 -33.44
CA VAL A 391 -31.76 -30.78 -33.41
C VAL A 391 -32.66 -29.57 -33.68
N LEU A 392 -32.11 -28.34 -33.64
CA LEU A 392 -32.85 -27.08 -33.82
C LEU A 392 -33.25 -26.87 -35.28
N LYS A 393 -34.31 -27.57 -35.69
CA LYS A 393 -34.98 -27.40 -36.99
C LYS A 393 -36.08 -26.32 -36.93
N HIS A 394 -36.78 -26.10 -38.05
CA HIS A 394 -37.77 -25.02 -38.22
C HIS A 394 -38.80 -24.92 -37.08
N SER A 395 -39.45 -26.03 -36.71
CA SER A 395 -40.48 -26.06 -35.64
C SER A 395 -39.93 -25.62 -34.28
N ARG A 396 -38.73 -26.08 -33.90
CA ARG A 396 -38.09 -25.72 -32.63
C ARG A 396 -37.62 -24.27 -32.61
N LYS A 397 -37.08 -23.77 -33.73
CA LYS A 397 -36.70 -22.35 -33.87
C LYS A 397 -37.93 -21.43 -33.71
N LYS A 398 -39.07 -21.80 -34.29
CA LYS A 398 -40.33 -21.03 -34.14
C LYS A 398 -40.79 -20.95 -32.68
N ARG A 399 -40.70 -22.05 -31.93
CA ARG A 399 -41.03 -22.07 -30.49
C ARG A 399 -40.06 -21.21 -29.67
N ILE A 400 -38.76 -21.34 -29.91
CA ILE A 400 -37.72 -20.58 -29.18
C ILE A 400 -37.85 -19.08 -29.47
N ALA A 401 -38.13 -18.71 -30.72
CA ALA A 401 -38.39 -17.33 -31.15
C ALA A 401 -39.55 -16.71 -30.35
N ALA A 402 -40.69 -17.41 -30.29
CA ALA A 402 -41.84 -16.97 -29.51
C ALA A 402 -41.54 -16.86 -28.00
N GLY A 403 -40.77 -17.82 -27.43
CA GLY A 403 -40.42 -17.81 -26.02
C GLY A 403 -39.38 -16.74 -25.60
N SER A 404 -38.55 -16.30 -26.54
CA SER A 404 -37.49 -15.31 -26.29
C SER A 404 -37.82 -13.90 -26.76
N GLY A 405 -38.95 -13.71 -27.45
CA GLY A 405 -39.32 -12.44 -28.08
C GLY A 405 -38.38 -12.05 -29.23
N THR A 406 -37.86 -13.03 -29.97
CA THR A 406 -36.90 -12.83 -31.07
C THR A 406 -37.34 -13.55 -32.34
N ASP A 407 -36.67 -13.28 -33.47
CA ASP A 407 -36.94 -13.95 -34.73
C ASP A 407 -36.00 -15.12 -35.02
N ALA A 408 -36.39 -15.98 -35.96
CA ALA A 408 -35.57 -17.12 -36.42
C ALA A 408 -34.17 -16.69 -36.93
N SER A 409 -34.03 -15.45 -37.42
CA SER A 409 -32.74 -14.87 -37.82
C SER A 409 -31.78 -14.68 -36.65
N ASP A 410 -32.28 -14.31 -35.47
CA ASP A 410 -31.44 -14.09 -34.29
C ASP A 410 -30.97 -15.41 -33.69
N ILE A 411 -31.81 -16.43 -33.76
CA ILE A 411 -31.43 -17.81 -33.41
C ILE A 411 -30.33 -18.31 -34.36
N ASN A 412 -30.41 -18.02 -35.66
CA ASN A 412 -29.37 -18.40 -36.62
C ASN A 412 -28.04 -17.68 -36.35
N LYS A 413 -28.06 -16.41 -35.95
CA LYS A 413 -26.86 -15.67 -35.54
C LYS A 413 -26.23 -16.30 -34.30
N LEU A 414 -27.04 -16.68 -33.32
CA LEU A 414 -26.58 -17.39 -32.12
C LEU A 414 -25.87 -18.70 -32.46
N LEU A 415 -26.49 -19.52 -33.31
CA LEU A 415 -25.93 -20.80 -33.74
C LEU A 415 -24.64 -20.63 -34.55
N LYS A 416 -24.54 -19.57 -35.36
CA LYS A 416 -23.31 -19.23 -36.07
C LYS A 416 -22.20 -18.85 -35.10
N MET A 417 -22.50 -18.02 -34.10
CA MET A 417 -21.56 -17.63 -33.05
C MET A 417 -21.07 -18.83 -32.23
N HIS A 418 -21.99 -19.71 -31.83
CA HIS A 418 -21.67 -20.98 -31.16
C HIS A 418 -20.72 -21.83 -32.00
N ARG A 419 -21.04 -22.02 -33.30
CA ARG A 419 -20.21 -22.80 -34.21
C ARG A 419 -18.82 -22.20 -34.41
N GLN A 420 -18.72 -20.88 -34.57
CA GLN A 420 -17.44 -20.19 -34.71
C GLN A 420 -16.57 -20.34 -33.45
N MET A 421 -17.16 -20.21 -32.26
CA MET A 421 -16.46 -20.46 -31.01
C MET A 421 -16.10 -21.94 -30.83
N ALA A 422 -16.99 -22.87 -31.18
CA ALA A 422 -16.70 -24.30 -31.16
C ALA A 422 -15.54 -24.66 -32.10
N ASP A 423 -15.50 -24.09 -33.31
CA ASP A 423 -14.43 -24.29 -34.29
C ASP A 423 -13.11 -23.69 -33.79
N MET A 424 -13.14 -22.50 -33.18
CA MET A 424 -11.97 -21.87 -32.55
C MET A 424 -11.46 -22.71 -31.37
N MET A 425 -12.35 -23.15 -30.47
CA MET A 425 -12.02 -24.00 -29.32
C MET A 425 -11.44 -25.35 -29.76
N LYS A 426 -11.98 -25.93 -30.83
CA LYS A 426 -11.45 -27.15 -31.46
C LYS A 426 -10.09 -26.93 -32.11
N ALA A 427 -9.88 -25.76 -32.74
CA ALA A 427 -8.59 -25.39 -33.30
C ALA A 427 -7.53 -25.17 -32.20
N MET A 428 -7.91 -24.60 -31.05
CA MET A 428 -7.02 -24.30 -29.92
C MET A 428 -6.72 -25.53 -29.05
N GLY A 429 -7.71 -26.40 -28.82
CA GLY A 429 -7.58 -27.65 -28.06
C GLY A 429 -7.09 -28.86 -28.87
N GLY A 430 -7.03 -28.74 -30.19
CA GLY A 430 -6.49 -29.78 -31.08
C GLY A 430 -4.96 -29.77 -31.15
N LYS A 431 -4.34 -30.90 -31.51
CA LYS A 431 -2.88 -31.03 -31.73
C LYS A 431 -2.27 -29.97 -32.68
N LYS A 432 -3.07 -29.32 -33.54
CA LYS A 432 -2.64 -28.22 -34.43
C LYS A 432 -2.57 -26.84 -33.74
N GLY A 433 -3.42 -26.55 -32.75
CA GLY A 433 -3.46 -25.27 -32.04
C GLY A 433 -2.25 -25.05 -31.14
N GLY A 434 -1.81 -26.10 -30.44
CA GLY A 434 -0.57 -26.09 -29.67
C GLY A 434 0.67 -25.84 -30.55
N GLY A 435 0.65 -26.30 -31.81
CA GLY A 435 1.72 -26.04 -32.78
C GLY A 435 1.77 -24.58 -33.25
N MET A 436 0.62 -23.98 -33.52
CA MET A 436 0.51 -22.59 -33.96
C MET A 436 0.83 -21.60 -32.84
N MET A 437 0.42 -21.88 -31.59
CA MET A 437 0.78 -21.07 -30.43
C MET A 437 2.27 -21.19 -30.09
N LYS A 438 2.87 -22.37 -30.24
CA LYS A 438 4.31 -22.59 -30.08
C LYS A 438 5.13 -21.88 -31.17
N GLN A 439 4.62 -21.82 -32.39
CA GLN A 439 5.27 -21.13 -33.51
C GLN A 439 5.12 -19.60 -33.43
N MET A 440 3.98 -19.11 -32.94
CA MET A 440 3.74 -17.68 -32.70
C MET A 440 4.53 -17.18 -31.48
N MET A 441 4.60 -17.96 -30.40
CA MET A 441 5.47 -17.65 -29.24
C MET A 441 6.95 -17.77 -29.61
N GLY A 442 7.34 -18.74 -30.45
CA GLY A 442 8.70 -18.85 -30.97
C GLY A 442 9.10 -17.69 -31.89
N GLY A 443 8.19 -17.22 -32.74
CA GLY A 443 8.41 -16.06 -33.62
C GLY A 443 8.45 -14.73 -32.87
N LEU A 444 7.62 -14.58 -31.82
CA LEU A 444 7.61 -13.39 -30.96
C LEU A 444 8.83 -13.35 -30.02
N ALA A 445 9.26 -14.49 -29.48
CA ALA A 445 10.47 -14.61 -28.67
C ALA A 445 11.75 -14.34 -29.48
N SER A 446 11.80 -14.78 -30.73
CA SER A 446 12.91 -14.49 -31.66
C SER A 446 12.98 -13.00 -32.04
N LYS A 447 11.83 -12.33 -32.18
CA LYS A 447 11.75 -10.92 -32.59
C LYS A 447 11.90 -9.92 -31.42
N MET A 448 11.64 -10.35 -30.18
CA MET A 448 11.86 -9.54 -28.96
C MET A 448 13.17 -9.86 -28.23
N GLY A 449 14.07 -10.67 -28.79
CA GLY A 449 15.35 -11.00 -28.16
C GLY A 449 15.22 -11.81 -26.85
N LEU A 450 14.05 -12.41 -26.62
CA LEU A 450 13.70 -13.21 -25.44
C LEU A 450 13.73 -14.71 -25.74
N GLY A 451 14.60 -15.13 -26.68
CA GLY A 451 14.82 -16.52 -27.08
C GLY A 451 15.52 -17.40 -26.03
N GLY A 452 15.35 -17.12 -24.74
CA GLY A 452 16.11 -17.75 -23.68
C GLY A 452 15.43 -17.76 -22.32
N MET A 453 14.13 -18.04 -22.22
CA MET A 453 13.53 -18.47 -20.96
C MET A 453 12.12 -19.01 -21.19
N GLY A 454 11.98 -20.35 -21.24
CA GLY A 454 10.68 -20.98 -21.39
C GLY A 454 10.72 -22.48 -21.68
N GLY A 455 11.31 -23.27 -20.77
CA GLY A 455 11.23 -24.72 -20.79
C GLY A 455 12.02 -25.32 -19.63
N GLY A 456 11.34 -25.73 -18.57
CA GLY A 456 11.98 -26.41 -17.43
C GLY A 456 12.59 -27.75 -17.87
N MET A 457 13.92 -27.82 -17.77
CA MET A 457 14.72 -29.02 -17.50
C MET A 457 15.95 -28.57 -16.71
N GLY A 458 16.37 -29.42 -15.76
CA GLY A 458 17.09 -29.05 -14.54
C GLY A 458 18.41 -28.29 -14.72
N MET A 459 18.63 -27.33 -13.81
CA MET A 459 19.97 -26.81 -13.51
C MET A 459 20.86 -27.96 -13.03
N PRO A 460 22.03 -28.19 -13.65
CA PRO A 460 23.04 -29.06 -13.07
C PRO A 460 23.55 -28.46 -11.77
N ASP A 461 23.74 -29.31 -10.77
CA ASP A 461 24.32 -28.96 -9.48
C ASP A 461 25.73 -28.37 -9.67
N LEU A 462 25.85 -27.05 -9.45
CA LEU A 462 27.07 -26.26 -9.64
C LEU A 462 28.20 -26.65 -8.68
N SER A 463 27.93 -27.49 -7.69
CA SER A 463 28.94 -28.01 -6.76
C SER A 463 29.83 -29.11 -7.36
N LYS A 464 29.55 -29.57 -8.58
CA LYS A 464 30.23 -30.71 -9.22
C LYS A 464 30.93 -30.39 -10.55
N MET A 465 31.05 -29.11 -10.91
CA MET A 465 31.77 -28.71 -12.13
C MET A 465 33.27 -28.58 -11.88
N ASP A 466 34.06 -29.12 -12.81
CA ASP A 466 35.51 -28.98 -12.79
C ASP A 466 35.94 -27.61 -13.35
N PRO A 467 37.14 -27.10 -12.98
CA PRO A 467 37.53 -25.72 -13.25
C PRO A 467 37.54 -25.34 -14.74
N LYS A 468 37.77 -26.30 -15.64
CA LYS A 468 37.76 -26.08 -17.09
C LYS A 468 36.37 -25.82 -17.64
N GLN A 469 35.32 -26.40 -17.04
CA GLN A 469 33.94 -26.18 -17.43
C GLN A 469 33.43 -24.80 -16.97
N LEU A 470 33.85 -24.35 -15.79
CA LEU A 470 33.56 -23.00 -15.29
C LEU A 470 34.24 -21.91 -16.13
N GLU A 471 35.47 -22.15 -16.59
CA GLU A 471 36.19 -21.21 -17.47
C GLU A 471 35.56 -21.12 -18.88
N ALA A 472 35.07 -22.25 -19.42
CA ALA A 472 34.33 -22.27 -20.68
C ALA A 472 32.99 -21.52 -20.58
N LEU A 473 32.30 -21.65 -19.45
CA LEU A 473 31.07 -20.94 -19.15
C LEU A 473 31.31 -19.43 -18.99
N ALA A 474 32.41 -19.04 -18.33
CA ALA A 474 32.82 -17.65 -18.19
C ALA A 474 33.19 -17.01 -19.55
N LYS A 475 33.92 -17.74 -20.41
CA LYS A 475 34.23 -17.28 -21.78
C LYS A 475 33.00 -17.15 -22.66
N GLN A 476 32.00 -18.02 -22.49
CA GLN A 476 30.71 -17.89 -23.18
C GLN A 476 29.89 -16.69 -22.66
N ALA A 477 29.91 -16.41 -21.36
CA ALA A 477 29.24 -15.26 -20.77
C ALA A 477 29.89 -13.92 -21.21
N GLU A 478 31.22 -13.89 -21.33
CA GLU A 478 31.97 -12.73 -21.79
C GLU A 478 31.77 -12.49 -23.30
N ALA A 479 31.73 -13.54 -24.12
CA ALA A 479 31.39 -13.47 -25.54
C ALA A 479 29.93 -13.04 -25.80
N ALA A 480 29.03 -13.27 -24.84
CA ALA A 480 27.66 -12.79 -24.84
C ALA A 480 27.49 -11.37 -24.26
N GLY A 481 28.58 -10.68 -23.91
CA GLY A 481 28.57 -9.29 -23.46
C GLY A 481 28.16 -9.09 -22.00
N ILE A 482 28.10 -10.15 -21.20
CA ILE A 482 27.75 -10.07 -19.77
C ILE A 482 29.05 -9.86 -18.98
N LYS A 483 29.38 -8.60 -18.68
CA LYS A 483 30.44 -8.27 -17.71
C LYS A 483 29.95 -8.48 -16.29
N PRO A 484 30.75 -9.09 -15.39
CA PRO A 484 30.42 -9.13 -13.98
C PRO A 484 30.66 -7.75 -13.38
N GLY A 485 29.58 -7.03 -13.07
CA GLY A 485 29.61 -5.71 -12.44
C GLY A 485 28.84 -4.63 -13.21
N GLY A 486 27.52 -4.76 -13.28
CA GLY A 486 26.67 -3.80 -13.97
C GLY A 486 25.18 -3.95 -13.65
N LEU A 487 24.81 -3.77 -12.38
CA LEU A 487 23.41 -3.49 -11.99
C LEU A 487 23.23 -1.96 -11.98
N PRO A 488 22.29 -1.38 -12.74
CA PRO A 488 21.97 0.04 -12.65
C PRO A 488 21.08 0.31 -11.43
N GLY A 489 21.43 1.33 -10.63
CA GLY A 489 20.42 2.00 -9.80
C GLY A 489 20.78 2.45 -8.38
N LEU A 490 22.05 2.75 -8.06
CA LEU A 490 22.38 3.62 -6.92
C LEU A 490 23.49 4.59 -7.33
N GLY A 491 23.09 5.84 -7.58
CA GLY A 491 24.03 6.96 -7.70
C GLY A 491 24.45 7.43 -6.33
N ALA A 492 25.75 7.49 -6.08
CA ALA A 492 26.34 8.35 -5.08
C ALA A 492 27.55 9.04 -5.74
N GLY A 493 27.46 10.36 -5.83
CA GLY A 493 28.53 11.19 -6.35
C GLY A 493 29.70 11.34 -5.37
N GLY A 494 30.87 11.58 -5.93
CA GLY A 494 32.07 12.03 -5.23
C GLY A 494 33.08 12.59 -6.23
N LEU A 495 33.09 13.92 -6.40
CA LEU A 495 34.18 14.74 -6.96
C LEU A 495 35.37 14.80 -5.96
N PRO A 496 36.53 15.46 -6.24
CA PRO A 496 37.21 15.86 -7.49
C PRO A 496 38.74 15.57 -7.50
N GLY A 497 39.33 15.58 -8.71
CA GLY A 497 40.63 16.21 -8.99
C GLY A 497 41.94 15.45 -8.68
N LEU A 498 42.71 15.15 -9.74
CA LEU A 498 44.16 15.39 -9.93
C LEU A 498 44.75 14.41 -10.96
N GLY A 499 45.60 14.92 -11.86
CA GLY A 499 46.62 14.10 -12.51
C GLY A 499 46.60 13.99 -14.03
N GLY A 500 47.02 15.07 -14.70
CA GLY A 500 48.17 15.04 -15.62
C GLY A 500 48.18 14.15 -16.87
N SER A 501 48.37 14.86 -18.00
CA SER A 501 49.47 14.66 -18.97
C SER A 501 49.18 13.98 -20.33
N LYS A 502 49.32 14.83 -21.36
CA LYS A 502 49.92 14.63 -22.71
C LYS A 502 49.09 14.01 -23.85
N LEU A 503 48.59 14.91 -24.74
CA LEU A 503 48.95 15.20 -26.16
C LEU A 503 49.23 14.02 -27.13
N PRO A 504 49.13 14.19 -28.49
CA PRO A 504 48.66 15.32 -29.32
C PRO A 504 47.82 14.95 -30.60
N GLY A 505 47.20 15.96 -31.24
CA GLY A 505 47.24 16.07 -32.72
C GLY A 505 45.92 16.27 -33.50
N LEU A 506 45.86 17.41 -34.23
CA LEU A 506 45.13 17.72 -35.49
C LEU A 506 43.59 17.75 -35.45
N GLY A 507 42.88 18.79 -35.90
CA GLY A 507 43.23 20.05 -36.56
C GLY A 507 41.95 20.88 -36.72
N GLY A 508 42.03 22.18 -36.41
CA GLY A 508 40.91 23.12 -36.52
C GLY A 508 41.03 23.98 -37.78
N GLY A 509 39.94 24.06 -38.54
CA GLY A 509 39.76 24.97 -39.67
C GLY A 509 39.54 26.41 -39.21
N GLY A 510 40.05 27.34 -40.01
CA GLY A 510 40.28 28.73 -39.68
C GLY A 510 39.05 29.64 -39.61
N PHE A 511 39.18 30.67 -38.77
CA PHE A 511 38.40 31.91 -38.83
C PHE A 511 39.12 32.94 -39.71
N PRO A 512 38.38 33.74 -40.51
CA PRO A 512 38.96 34.77 -41.37
C PRO A 512 39.13 36.12 -40.66
N GLY A 513 40.39 36.56 -40.58
CA GLY A 513 40.91 37.84 -41.08
C GLY A 513 40.28 39.17 -40.66
N LEU A 514 40.99 39.91 -39.79
CA LEU A 514 41.00 41.37 -39.72
C LEU A 514 41.72 42.01 -40.94
N PRO A 515 41.35 43.23 -41.38
CA PRO A 515 42.08 43.97 -42.42
C PRO A 515 43.31 44.71 -41.86
N GLY A 516 44.43 44.60 -42.56
CA GLY A 516 45.73 45.16 -42.18
C GLY A 516 46.02 46.58 -42.68
N LEU A 517 47.01 47.22 -42.05
CA LEU A 517 47.76 48.37 -42.54
C LEU A 517 49.17 47.90 -42.98
N PRO A 518 49.71 48.37 -44.13
CA PRO A 518 50.91 47.80 -44.73
C PRO A 518 52.21 48.60 -44.52
N LYS A 519 53.33 47.88 -44.55
CA LYS A 519 54.68 48.28 -45.03
C LYS A 519 55.28 47.02 -45.68
N LYS A 520 56.01 47.00 -46.79
CA LYS A 520 56.51 47.99 -47.75
C LYS A 520 56.99 47.17 -48.97
N LYS A 521 56.75 47.73 -50.17
CA LYS A 521 57.36 47.46 -51.49
C LYS A 521 57.15 46.10 -52.15
#